data_AF-F6M6Z8-F1
#
_entry.id   AF-F6M6Z8-F1
#
_cell.length_a   1.000
_cell.length_b   1.000
_cell.length_c   1.000
_cell.angle_alpha   90.00
_cell.angle_beta   90.00
_cell.angle_gamma   90.00
#
_symmetry.space_group_name_H-M   'P 1'
#
loop_
_entity.id
_entity.type
_entity.pdbx_description
1 polymer ?
#
loop_
_entity_poly.entity_id
_entity_poly.type
_entity_poly.pdbx_seq_one_letter_code
_entity_poly.pdbx_strand_id
1 'polypeptide(L)'
;IYILYNSGKDGNTSANSADESVKGPNLTEISKKITESNAVVLAVKEVETLLASINQLAKAIGKKIDQNGTLGDDGGQNGSLLAGAYAISTVIIQKLSTLKNVEE
;
A
#
# COMPACT_ATOMS: atom_id res chain seq x y z
N ILE A 1 9.30 21.76 9.04
CA ILE A 1 9.71 22.86 8.15
C ILE A 1 8.44 23.52 7.65
N TYR A 2 8.17 24.76 8.05
CA TYR A 2 7.00 25.54 7.62
C TYR A 2 7.50 26.54 6.58
N ILE A 3 7.00 26.49 5.34
CA ILE A 3 7.40 27.43 4.26
C ILE A 3 6.33 28.53 4.17
N LEU A 4 6.77 29.78 4.27
CA LEU A 4 5.96 31.00 4.26
C LEU A 4 5.34 31.28 2.87
N TYR A 5 4.11 31.78 2.89
CA TYR A 5 3.24 32.09 1.74
C TYR A 5 3.51 33.49 1.19
N ASN A 6 3.55 33.65 -0.14
CA ASN A 6 3.49 34.95 -0.82
C ASN A 6 2.20 35.03 -1.65
N SER A 7 1.23 35.83 -1.21
CA SER A 7 0.03 36.19 -1.97
C SER A 7 0.39 37.21 -3.06
N GLY A 8 0.58 36.72 -4.29
CA GLY A 8 0.66 37.57 -5.48
C GLY A 8 -0.71 38.15 -5.79
N LYS A 9 -0.86 39.46 -5.62
CA LYS A 9 -2.07 40.19 -6.02
C LYS A 9 -1.70 41.50 -6.73
N ASP A 10 -2.29 41.65 -7.92
CA ASP A 10 -2.54 42.83 -8.75
C ASP A 10 -1.49 43.30 -9.79
N GLY A 11 -1.81 43.03 -11.07
CA GLY A 11 -1.92 44.09 -12.08
C GLY A 11 -0.71 44.40 -12.98
N ASN A 12 -0.57 43.68 -14.10
CA ASN A 12 -0.18 44.28 -15.39
C ASN A 12 -0.36 43.26 -16.54
N THR A 13 -1.23 43.57 -17.50
CA THR A 13 -1.35 42.85 -18.78
C THR A 13 -0.17 43.24 -19.67
N SER A 14 0.89 42.44 -19.66
CA SER A 14 1.92 42.44 -20.70
C SER A 14 2.10 41.01 -21.19
N ALA A 15 2.04 40.84 -22.51
CA ALA A 15 2.23 39.56 -23.18
C ALA A 15 3.67 39.07 -22.97
N ASN A 16 3.92 38.41 -21.84
CA ASN A 16 5.07 37.52 -21.69
C ASN A 16 4.55 36.13 -22.02
N SER A 17 5.14 35.49 -23.03
CA SER A 17 5.22 34.04 -23.12
C SER A 17 5.86 33.57 -21.81
N ALA A 18 5.05 33.38 -20.78
CA ALA A 18 5.54 32.95 -19.48
C ALA A 18 6.07 31.54 -19.71
N ASP A 19 7.39 31.46 -19.81
CA ASP A 19 8.14 30.23 -19.60
C ASP A 19 7.52 29.54 -18.39
N GLU A 20 6.95 28.35 -18.60
CA GLU A 20 6.17 27.64 -17.58
C GLU A 20 7.00 27.42 -16.30
N SER A 21 8.33 27.53 -16.41
CA SER A 21 9.29 27.52 -15.30
C SER A 21 9.20 28.72 -14.32
N VAL A 22 8.46 29.80 -14.62
CA VAL A 22 8.32 30.99 -13.75
C VAL A 22 7.10 30.89 -12.81
N LYS A 23 6.16 29.97 -13.06
CA LYS A 23 5.09 29.65 -12.10
C LYS A 23 5.68 28.70 -11.05
N GLY A 24 5.64 29.11 -9.78
CA GLY A 24 5.98 28.21 -8.66
C GLY A 24 5.17 26.90 -8.71
N PRO A 25 5.49 25.92 -7.84
CA PRO A 25 4.94 24.56 -7.94
C PRO A 25 3.40 24.54 -8.03
N ASN A 26 2.86 23.80 -9.00
CA ASN A 26 1.42 23.67 -9.20
C ASN A 26 0.79 22.84 -8.07
N LEU A 27 0.21 23.50 -7.08
CA LEU A 27 -0.37 22.85 -5.90
C LEU A 27 -1.52 21.88 -6.24
N THR A 28 -2.32 22.19 -7.26
CA THR A 28 -3.40 21.29 -7.70
C THR A 28 -2.83 19.98 -8.25
N GLU A 29 -1.77 20.06 -9.05
CA GLU A 29 -1.10 18.88 -9.59
C GLU A 29 -0.39 18.08 -8.48
N ILE A 30 0.27 18.77 -7.55
CA ILE A 30 0.93 18.13 -6.40
C ILE A 30 -0.09 17.41 -5.51
N SER A 31 -1.21 18.04 -5.18
CA SER A 31 -2.29 17.40 -4.40
C SER A 31 -2.81 16.14 -5.08
N LYS A 32 -3.00 16.18 -6.41
CA LYS A 32 -3.39 15.01 -7.19
C LYS A 32 -2.34 13.88 -7.09
N LYS A 33 -1.06 14.19 -7.31
CA LYS A 33 0.04 13.20 -7.22
C LYS A 33 0.14 12.58 -5.82
N ILE A 34 -0.06 13.37 -4.76
CA ILE A 34 -0.06 12.88 -3.37
C ILE A 34 -1.21 11.90 -3.15
N THR A 35 -2.42 12.23 -3.61
CA THR A 35 -3.58 11.33 -3.49
C THR A 35 -3.36 10.02 -4.23
N GLU A 36 -2.85 10.07 -5.46
CA GLU A 36 -2.53 8.87 -6.26
C GLU A 36 -1.44 8.02 -5.59
N SER A 37 -0.37 8.65 -5.11
CA SER A 37 0.73 7.98 -4.40
C SER A 37 0.23 7.30 -3.11
N ASN A 38 -0.64 7.96 -2.35
CA ASN A 38 -1.21 7.39 -1.14
C ASN A 38 -2.10 6.17 -1.42
N ALA A 39 -2.83 6.15 -2.54
CA ALA A 39 -3.61 4.99 -2.95
C ALA A 39 -2.72 3.76 -3.21
N VAL A 40 -1.58 3.96 -3.89
CA VAL A 40 -0.59 2.89 -4.12
C VAL A 40 0.00 2.38 -2.79
N VAL A 41 0.38 3.29 -1.89
CA VAL A 41 0.93 2.92 -0.56
C VAL A 41 -0.06 2.08 0.24
N LEU A 42 -1.34 2.45 0.25
CA LEU A 42 -2.38 1.69 0.96
C LEU A 42 -2.55 0.28 0.39
N ALA A 43 -2.60 0.14 -0.94
CA ALA A 43 -2.72 -1.15 -1.59
C ALA A 43 -1.49 -2.05 -1.34
N VAL A 44 -0.28 -1.49 -1.36
CA VAL A 44 0.95 -2.23 -1.01
C VAL A 44 0.93 -2.67 0.46
N LYS A 45 0.44 -1.81 1.37
CA LYS A 45 0.35 -2.16 2.79
C LYS A 45 -0.56 -3.34 3.05
N GLU A 46 -1.66 -3.45 2.30
CA GLU A 46 -2.55 -4.61 2.39
C GLU A 46 -1.85 -5.92 2.00
N VAL A 47 -1.06 -5.90 0.91
CA VAL A 47 -0.25 -7.06 0.50
C VAL A 47 0.77 -7.44 1.57
N GLU A 48 1.45 -6.45 2.17
CA GLU A 48 2.39 -6.65 3.27
C GLU A 48 1.72 -7.35 4.47
N THR A 49 0.51 -6.93 4.85
CA THR A 49 -0.26 -7.56 5.92
C THR A 49 -0.66 -9.00 5.60
N LEU A 50 -1.00 -9.31 4.35
CA LEU A 50 -1.29 -10.69 3.92
C LEU A 50 -0.04 -11.58 3.96
N LEU A 51 1.14 -11.06 3.60
CA LEU A 51 2.40 -11.80 3.78
C LEU A 51 2.67 -12.06 5.27
N ALA A 52 2.45 -11.06 6.12
CA ALA A 52 2.63 -11.19 7.55
C ALA A 52 1.67 -12.23 8.17
N SER A 53 0.45 -12.36 7.66
CA SER A 53 -0.50 -13.39 8.14
C SER A 53 -0.02 -14.81 7.79
N ILE A 54 0.56 -15.03 6.59
CA ILE A 54 1.19 -16.31 6.23
C ILE A 54 2.35 -16.64 7.20
N ASN A 55 3.17 -15.65 7.57
CA ASN A 55 4.21 -15.85 8.58
C ASN A 55 3.64 -16.26 9.95
N GLN A 56 2.45 -15.79 10.34
CA GLN A 56 1.79 -16.27 11.56
C GLN A 56 1.24 -17.69 11.39
N LEU A 57 0.65 -18.03 10.23
CA LEU A 57 0.22 -19.40 9.92
C LEU A 57 1.40 -20.38 9.97
N ALA A 58 2.58 -19.97 9.49
CA ALA A 58 3.79 -20.80 9.56
C ALA A 58 4.18 -21.17 11.01
N LYS A 59 3.89 -20.32 12.01
CA LYS A 59 4.12 -20.64 13.42
C LYS A 59 3.18 -21.72 13.96
N ALA A 60 2.05 -21.96 13.28
CA ALA A 60 1.08 -22.99 13.64
C ALA A 60 1.37 -24.36 12.99
N ILE A 61 2.45 -24.50 12.21
CA ILE A 61 2.83 -25.76 11.59
C ILE A 61 3.12 -26.82 12.67
N GLY A 62 2.45 -27.97 12.55
CA GLY A 62 2.52 -29.08 13.50
C GLY A 62 1.84 -28.75 14.82
N LYS A 63 0.96 -27.75 14.86
CA LYS A 63 0.28 -27.32 16.08
C LYS A 63 -1.23 -27.53 16.02
N LYS A 64 -1.79 -27.81 17.19
CA LYS A 64 -3.23 -27.75 17.48
C LYS A 64 -3.49 -26.82 18.65
N ILE A 65 -4.71 -26.32 18.76
CA ILE A 65 -5.18 -25.64 19.97
C ILE A 65 -5.41 -26.71 21.03
N ASP A 66 -4.71 -26.61 22.16
CA ASP A 66 -4.92 -27.49 23.30
C ASP A 66 -6.05 -26.99 24.20
N GLN A 67 -6.40 -27.79 25.22
CA GLN A 67 -7.46 -27.45 26.18
C GLN A 67 -7.18 -26.17 27.00
N ASN A 68 -5.93 -25.73 27.06
CA ASN A 68 -5.50 -24.51 27.76
C ASN A 68 -5.54 -23.28 26.84
N GLY A 69 -5.95 -23.43 25.57
CA GLY A 69 -5.94 -22.36 24.58
C GLY A 69 -4.55 -22.03 24.04
N THR A 70 -3.58 -22.93 24.21
CA THR A 70 -2.20 -22.77 23.72
C THR A 70 -1.92 -23.69 22.53
N LEU A 71 -0.78 -23.52 21.87
CA LEU A 71 -0.37 -24.36 20.75
C LEU A 71 0.38 -25.61 21.25
N GLY A 72 -0.30 -26.75 21.25
CA GLY A 72 0.29 -28.07 21.48
C GLY A 72 0.75 -28.74 20.19
N ASP A 73 1.45 -29.87 20.28
CA ASP A 73 1.85 -30.68 19.12
C ASP A 73 0.66 -31.42 18.50
N ASP A 74 0.61 -31.46 17.17
CA ASP A 74 -0.41 -32.14 16.36
C ASP A 74 0.16 -33.21 15.42
N GLY A 75 1.45 -33.55 15.55
CA GLY A 75 2.06 -34.62 14.76
C GLY A 75 2.15 -34.31 13.26
N GLY A 76 2.15 -33.03 12.88
CA GLY A 76 2.39 -32.60 11.50
C GLY A 76 1.18 -32.59 10.56
N GLN A 77 -0.05 -32.61 11.07
CA GLN A 77 -1.29 -32.62 10.28
C GLN A 77 -1.63 -31.23 9.66
N ASN A 78 -0.80 -30.75 8.74
CA ASN A 78 -0.84 -29.36 8.24
C ASN A 78 -1.69 -29.12 6.99
N GLY A 79 -2.43 -30.12 6.49
CA GLY A 79 -3.08 -30.03 5.17
C GLY A 79 -4.01 -28.82 5.01
N SER A 80 -4.92 -28.61 5.96
CA SER A 80 -5.84 -27.47 5.97
C SER A 80 -5.13 -26.12 6.16
N LEU A 81 -4.09 -26.09 7.00
CA LEU A 81 -3.27 -24.90 7.22
C LEU A 81 -2.56 -24.45 5.95
N LEU A 82 -1.93 -25.39 5.22
CA LEU A 82 -1.26 -25.12 3.94
C LEU A 82 -2.25 -24.70 2.86
N ALA A 83 -3.44 -25.31 2.81
CA ALA A 83 -4.50 -24.88 1.90
C ALA A 83 -4.96 -23.44 2.19
N GLY A 84 -5.06 -23.06 3.47
CA GLY A 84 -5.34 -21.68 3.87
C GLY A 84 -4.24 -20.70 3.46
N ALA A 85 -2.96 -21.05 3.68
CA ALA A 85 -1.83 -20.23 3.24
C ALA A 85 -1.79 -20.08 1.71
N TYR A 86 -2.11 -21.13 0.96
CA TYR A 86 -2.26 -21.08 -0.50
C TYR A 86 -3.42 -20.16 -0.92
N ALA A 87 -4.58 -20.24 -0.26
CA ALA A 87 -5.68 -19.32 -0.56
C ALA A 87 -5.25 -17.86 -0.37
N ILE A 88 -4.54 -17.53 0.71
CA ILE A 88 -4.00 -16.17 0.93
C ILE A 88 -2.98 -15.79 -0.16
N SER A 89 -2.11 -16.70 -0.59
CA SER A 89 -1.14 -16.41 -1.66
C SER A 89 -1.83 -16.10 -3.01
N THR A 90 -2.94 -16.78 -3.33
CA THR A 90 -3.74 -16.43 -4.52
C THR A 90 -4.33 -15.03 -4.44
N VAL A 91 -4.80 -14.60 -3.25
CA VAL A 91 -5.30 -13.23 -3.02
C VAL A 91 -4.18 -12.20 -3.18
N ILE A 92 -2.97 -12.50 -2.69
CA ILE A 92 -1.80 -11.63 -2.89
C ILE A 92 -1.50 -11.43 -4.38
N ILE A 93 -1.49 -12.52 -5.17
CA ILE A 93 -1.27 -12.45 -6.63
C ILE A 93 -2.32 -11.58 -7.31
N GLN A 94 -3.60 -11.73 -6.94
CA GLN A 94 -4.68 -10.91 -7.48
C GLN A 94 -4.47 -9.42 -7.17
N LYS A 95 -4.13 -9.07 -5.92
CA LYS A 95 -3.88 -7.68 -5.53
C LYS A 95 -2.68 -7.07 -6.24
N LEU A 96 -1.58 -7.82 -6.35
CA LEU A 96 -0.40 -7.38 -7.10
C LEU A 96 -0.69 -7.21 -8.60
N SER A 97 -1.55 -8.05 -9.18
CA SER A 97 -1.97 -7.94 -10.58
C SER A 97 -2.77 -6.65 -10.82
N THR A 98 -3.67 -6.30 -9.89
CA THR A 98 -4.40 -5.02 -9.94
C THR A 98 -3.45 -3.84 -9.82
N LEU A 99 -2.46 -3.90 -8.92
CA LEU A 99 -1.44 -2.85 -8.77
C LEU A 99 -0.59 -2.64 -10.03
N LYS A 100 -0.19 -3.72 -10.70
CA LYS A 100 0.58 -3.65 -11.95
C LYS A 100 -0.16 -2.91 -13.06
N ASN A 101 -1.49 -2.98 -13.07
CA ASN A 101 -2.32 -2.27 -14.04
C ASN A 101 -2.54 -0.78 -13.70
N VAL A 102 -1.98 -0.29 -12.57
CA VAL A 102 -1.97 1.14 -12.18
C VAL A 102 -0.68 1.84 -12.64
N GLU A 103 0.30 1.11 -13.17
CA GLU A 103 1.56 1.67 -13.72
C GLU A 103 1.43 2.25 -15.15
N GLU A 104 0.28 2.09 -15.81
CA GLU A 104 -0.04 2.68 -17.14
C GLU A 104 -0.95 3.91 -17.04
#